data_AF-W1YNN4-F1
#
_entry.id   AF-W1YNN4-F1
#
_cell.length_a   1.000
_cell.length_b   1.000
_cell.length_c   1.000
_cell.angle_alpha   90.00
_cell.angle_beta   90.00
_cell.angle_gamma   90.00
#
_symmetry.space_group_name_H-M   'P 1'
#
loop_
_entity.id
_entity.type
_entity.pdbx_description
1 polymer ?
#
loop_
_entity_poly.entity_id
_entity_poly.type
_entity_poly.pdbx_seq_one_letter_code
_entity_poly.pdbx_strand_id
1 'polypeptide(L)' 'MAKKRISDVLIEVLANAGIERIYGITGDSLNSVNDSLRRNGKIAFEHVRHVYIVIII' A
#
# COMPACT_ATOMS: atom_id res chain seq x y z
N MET A 1 -21.35 8.63 -7.35
CA MET A 1 -20.52 8.31 -6.17
C MET A 1 -19.17 7.81 -6.66
N ALA A 2 -18.06 8.41 -6.23
CA ALA A 2 -16.74 7.94 -6.63
C ALA A 2 -16.53 6.51 -6.13
N LYS A 3 -16.22 5.57 -7.04
CA LYS A 3 -16.08 4.15 -6.72
C LYS A 3 -14.80 3.97 -5.89
N LYS A 4 -14.94 3.79 -4.57
CA LYS A 4 -13.82 3.49 -3.68
C LYS A 4 -13.19 2.18 -4.12
N ARG A 5 -11.89 2.17 -4.42
CA ARG A 5 -11.20 0.95 -4.86
C ARG A 5 -10.96 0.06 -3.65
N ILE A 6 -10.93 -1.24 -3.86
CA ILE A 6 -10.59 -2.22 -2.80
C ILE A 6 -9.20 -1.90 -2.22
N SER A 7 -8.28 -1.43 -3.08
CA SER A 7 -6.95 -0.96 -2.67
C SER A 7 -7.01 0.22 -1.71
N ASP A 8 -7.94 1.17 -1.88
CA ASP A 8 -8.08 2.32 -0.97
C ASP A 8 -8.53 1.87 0.43
N VAL A 9 -9.50 0.97 0.48
CA VAL A 9 -9.98 0.38 1.74
C VAL A 9 -8.87 -0.39 2.44
N LEU A 10 -8.07 -1.17 1.68
CA LEU A 10 -6.93 -1.88 2.23
C LEU A 10 -5.93 -0.92 2.89
N ILE A 11 -5.50 0.13 2.20
CA ILE A 11 -4.52 1.08 2.75
C ILE A 11 -5.10 1.84 3.95
N GLU A 12 -6.39 2.20 3.94
CA GLU A 12 -7.03 2.80 5.12
C GLU A 12 -7.03 1.89 6.34
N VAL A 13 -7.33 0.60 6.17
CA VAL A 13 -7.30 -0.38 7.26
C VAL A 13 -5.88 -0.53 7.80
N LEU A 14 -4.88 -0.61 6.92
CA LEU A 14 -3.48 -0.71 7.32
C LEU A 14 -3.01 0.54 8.07
N ALA A 15 -3.38 1.73 7.59
CA ALA A 15 -3.06 2.99 8.26
C ALA A 15 -3.72 3.09 9.64
N ASN A 16 -4.98 2.65 9.77
CA ASN A 16 -5.68 2.62 11.06
C ASN A 16 -5.11 1.57 12.02
N ALA A 17 -4.46 0.52 11.50
CA ALA A 17 -3.74 -0.46 12.31
C ALA A 17 -2.38 0.04 12.82
N GLY A 18 -1.98 1.28 12.48
CA GLY A 18 -0.71 1.89 12.90
C GLY A 18 0.47 1.60 11.98
N ILE A 19 0.25 0.95 10.83
CA ILE A 19 1.33 0.63 9.90
C ILE A 19 1.86 1.91 9.25
N GLU A 20 3.15 2.16 9.42
CA GLU A 20 3.83 3.31 8.82
C GLU A 20 4.58 2.95 7.53
N ARG A 21 5.01 1.70 7.37
CA ARG A 21 5.89 1.27 6.27
C ARG A 21 5.50 -0.07 5.67
N ILE A 22 5.46 -0.10 4.33
CA ILE A 22 5.27 -1.31 3.53
C ILE A 22 6.45 -1.45 2.58
N TYR A 23 7.09 -2.62 2.60
CA TYR A 23 8.16 -2.98 1.69
C TYR A 23 7.62 -3.96 0.66
N GLY A 24 7.97 -3.81 -0.62
CA GLY A 24 7.58 -4.80 -1.63
C GLY A 24 8.19 -4.55 -3.01
N ILE A 25 8.02 -5.50 -3.93
CA ILE A 25 8.27 -5.29 -5.37
C ILE A 25 6.96 -4.90 -6.03
N THR A 26 6.96 -3.77 -6.74
CA THR A 26 5.83 -3.39 -7.58
C THR A 26 5.84 -4.20 -8.88
N GLY A 27 4.87 -5.11 -9.05
CA GLY A 27 4.53 -5.71 -10.35
C GLY A 27 3.20 -5.13 -10.88
N ASP A 28 2.85 -5.43 -12.14
CA ASP A 28 1.60 -4.95 -12.78
C ASP A 28 0.35 -5.15 -11.91
N SER A 29 0.28 -6.28 -11.20
CA SER A 29 -0.84 -6.63 -10.32
C SER A 29 -0.99 -5.74 -9.08
N LEU A 30 0.07 -5.03 -8.69
CA LEU A 30 0.11 -4.18 -7.48
C LEU A 30 0.08 -2.68 -7.79
N ASN A 31 -0.05 -2.30 -9.06
CA ASN A 31 -0.02 -0.90 -9.46
C ASN A 31 -1.18 -0.09 -8.85
N SER A 32 -2.35 -0.72 -8.67
CA SER A 32 -3.51 -0.11 -8.01
C SER A 32 -3.30 0.14 -6.51
N VAL A 33 -2.54 -0.74 -5.84
CA VAL A 33 -2.18 -0.60 -4.43
C VAL A 33 -1.15 0.52 -4.27
N ASN A 34 -0.16 0.60 -5.16
CA ASN A 34 0.83 1.67 -5.18
C ASN A 34 0.19 3.05 -5.42
N ASP A 35 -0.76 3.14 -6.35
CA ASP A 35 -1.55 4.35 -6.58
C ASP A 35 -2.35 4.76 -5.34
N SER A 36 -2.94 3.79 -4.64
CA SER A 36 -3.69 4.05 -3.40
C SER A 36 -2.78 4.46 -2.24
N LEU A 37 -1.58 3.88 -2.14
CA LEU A 37 -0.53 4.28 -1.20
C LEU A 37 -0.08 5.71 -1.43
N ARG A 38 0.24 6.08 -2.69
CA ARG A 38 0.60 7.46 -3.05
C ARG A 38 -0.52 8.46 -2.73
N ARG A 39 -1.79 8.07 -2.91
CA ARG A 39 -2.93 8.94 -2.60
C ARG A 39 -3.19 9.10 -1.11
N ASN A 40 -2.93 8.08 -0.29
CA ASN A 40 -3.15 8.15 1.16
C ASN A 40 -2.04 8.96 1.85
N GLY A 41 -0.77 8.77 1.45
CA GLY A 41 0.37 9.56 1.98
C GLY A 41 0.74 9.29 3.44
N LYS A 42 -0.02 8.46 4.16
CA LYS A 42 0.24 8.06 5.57
C LYS A 42 1.21 6.89 5.70
N ILE A 43 1.33 6.07 4.66
CA ILE A 43 2.16 4.87 4.65
C ILE A 43 3.27 5.06 3.63
N ALA A 44 4.51 4.90 4.05
CA ALA A 44 5.66 4.92 3.17
C ALA A 44 5.82 3.56 2.47
N PHE A 45 5.95 3.59 1.14
CA PHE A 45 6.23 2.40 0.34
C PHE A 45 7.71 2.38 -0.05
N GLU A 46 8.42 1.34 0.35
CA GLU A 46 9.84 1.15 0.05
C GLU A 46 10.04 -0.06 -0.87
N HIS A 47 10.64 0.17 -2.03
CA HIS A 47 10.85 -0.88 -3.02
C HIS A 47 12.02 -1.77 -2.60
N VAL A 48 11.79 -3.07 -2.41
CA VAL A 48 12.84 -4.04 -2.06
C VAL A 48 13.29 -4.86 -3.27
N ARG A 49 14.50 -5.41 -3.22
CA ARG A 49 15.08 -6.21 -4.32
C ARG A 49 14.60 -7.68 -4.38
N HIS A 50 13.78 -8.13 -3.44
CA HIS A 50 13.22 -9.49 -3.38
C HIS A 50 11.69 -9.45 -3.36
N VAL A 51 11.03 -10.48 -3.92
CA VAL A 51 9.59 -10.49 -4.28
C VAL A 51 8.61 -10.67 -3.11
N TYR A 52 8.92 -10.09 -1.94
CA TYR A 52 8.10 -10.26 -0.75
C TYR A 52 7.57 -8.92 -0.27
N ILE A 53 6.25 -8.86 -0.07
CA ILE A 53 5.64 -7.77 0.67
C ILE A 53 5.86 -8.01 2.15
N VAL A 54 6.48 -7.05 2.83
CA VAL A 54 6.71 -7.06 4.27
C VAL A 54 6.07 -5.82 4.87
N ILE A 55 5.21 -6.05 5.85
CA ILE A 55 4.50 -5.00 6.59
C ILE A 55 5.17 -4.87 7.95
N ILE A 56 5.52 -3.65 8.33
CA ILE A 56 6.08 -3.34 9.64
C ILE A 56 5.11 -2.39 10.37
N ILE A 57 4.73 -2.77 11.59
CA ILE A 57 3.90 -1.97 12.51
C ILE A 57 4.71 -0.88 13.18
#